data_AF-A0A958AML9-F1
#
_entry.id   AF-A0A958AML9-F1
#
_cell.length_a   1.000
_cell.length_b   1.000
_cell.length_c   1.000
_cell.angle_alpha   90.00
_cell.angle_beta   90.00
_cell.angle_gamma   90.00
#
_symmetry.space_group_name_H-M   'P 1'
#
loop_
_entity.id
_entity.type
_entity.pdbx_description
1 polymer ?
#
loop_
_entity_poly.entity_id
_entity_poly.type
_entity_poly.pdbx_seq_one_letter_code
_entity_poly.pdbx_strand_id
1 'polypeptide(L)'
;MRLMDDRYPMNYREEIVTQVMSDVQHGESLCLVGLAGVGKSNLARFLENPAVVRHYLPTSAAERTHFRRIEFSAEIDTDHLYGAMSAALQDVAKRVGVPLPAKGSDEGAYTHLRSLLATFCDEHGQRIVFVIDEFEALLHTQPPLFLQELRTLR
;
A
#
# COMPACT_ATOMS: atom_id res chain seq x y z
N MET A 1 22.81 -5.83 -3.82
CA MET A 1 22.13 -6.83 -4.68
C MET A 1 21.39 -7.79 -3.75
N ARG A 2 20.11 -7.54 -3.43
CA ARG A 2 19.34 -8.45 -2.55
C ARG A 2 18.78 -9.57 -3.43
N LEU A 3 19.10 -10.81 -3.05
CA LEU A 3 18.62 -12.06 -3.63
C LEU A 3 17.11 -11.94 -3.90
N MET A 4 16.73 -12.12 -5.17
CA MET A 4 15.33 -12.26 -5.56
C MET A 4 14.73 -13.38 -4.71
N ASP A 5 13.60 -13.08 -4.07
CA ASP A 5 12.87 -14.05 -3.27
C ASP A 5 12.15 -15.01 -4.23
N ASP A 6 12.92 -15.91 -4.87
CA ASP A 6 12.47 -16.95 -5.83
C ASP A 6 11.59 -18.04 -5.18
N ARG A 7 11.01 -17.74 -4.00
CA ARG A 7 10.19 -18.68 -3.23
C ARG A 7 8.94 -19.13 -3.99
N TYR A 8 8.44 -18.33 -4.92
CA TYR A 8 7.21 -18.61 -5.66
C TYR A 8 7.38 -18.34 -7.15
N PRO A 9 6.82 -19.20 -8.03
CA PRO A 9 6.78 -18.93 -9.46
C PRO A 9 5.91 -17.70 -9.78
N MET A 10 6.10 -17.08 -10.95
CA MET A 10 5.35 -15.87 -11.35
C MET A 10 3.83 -16.07 -11.42
N ASN A 11 3.37 -17.31 -11.63
CA ASN A 11 1.95 -17.69 -11.64
C ASN A 11 1.41 -18.15 -10.28
N TYR A 12 2.14 -17.90 -9.18
CA TYR A 12 1.64 -18.21 -7.84
C TYR A 12 0.34 -17.46 -7.55
N ARG A 13 -0.75 -18.21 -7.34
CA ARG A 13 -2.12 -17.68 -7.11
C ARG A 13 -2.58 -16.73 -8.22
N GLU A 14 -2.24 -17.07 -9.46
CA GLU A 14 -2.48 -16.25 -10.67
C GLU A 14 -3.86 -15.60 -10.72
N GLU A 15 -4.94 -16.35 -10.46
CA GLU A 15 -6.31 -15.82 -10.46
C GLU A 15 -6.48 -14.65 -9.47
N ILE A 16 -6.00 -14.82 -8.23
CA ILE A 16 -6.11 -13.80 -7.18
C ILE A 16 -5.21 -12.61 -7.51
N VAL A 17 -3.97 -12.85 -7.96
CA VAL A 17 -3.01 -11.79 -8.30
C VAL A 17 -3.52 -10.96 -9.48
N THR A 18 -4.09 -11.61 -10.50
CA THR A 18 -4.69 -10.94 -11.66
C THR A 18 -5.82 -10.01 -11.22
N GLN A 19 -6.73 -10.48 -10.36
CA GLN A 19 -7.80 -9.65 -9.82
C GLN A 19 -7.26 -8.46 -9.01
N VAL A 20 -6.32 -8.71 -8.08
CA VAL A 20 -5.69 -7.65 -7.29
C VAL A 20 -5.04 -6.59 -8.18
N MET A 21 -4.31 -7.00 -9.21
CA MET A 21 -3.63 -6.08 -10.12
C MET A 21 -4.62 -5.29 -10.98
N SER A 22 -5.72 -5.90 -11.41
CA SER A 22 -6.84 -5.21 -12.06
C SER A 22 -7.43 -4.13 -11.15
N ASP A 23 -7.74 -4.46 -9.90
CA ASP A 23 -8.32 -3.52 -8.94
C ASP A 23 -7.36 -2.36 -8.62
N VAL A 24 -6.07 -2.66 -8.48
CA VAL A 24 -5.02 -1.64 -8.31
C VAL A 24 -4.93 -0.68 -9.49
N GLN A 25 -5.13 -1.15 -10.74
CA GLN A 25 -5.16 -0.26 -11.90
C GLN A 25 -6.31 0.74 -11.86
N HIS A 26 -7.44 0.36 -11.26
CA HIS A 26 -8.63 1.19 -11.11
C HIS A 26 -8.61 2.03 -9.82
N GLY A 27 -7.54 1.94 -9.02
CA GLY A 27 -7.42 2.67 -7.75
C GLY A 27 -8.41 2.16 -6.69
N GLU A 28 -8.79 0.90 -6.74
CA GLU A 28 -9.71 0.28 -5.78
C GLU A 28 -8.99 -0.21 -4.52
N SER A 29 -9.68 -0.13 -3.39
CA SER A 29 -9.25 -0.79 -2.14
C SER A 29 -9.81 -2.21 -2.09
N LEU A 30 -9.01 -3.15 -1.62
CA LEU A 30 -9.36 -4.57 -1.56
C LEU A 30 -9.00 -5.19 -0.22
N CYS A 31 -9.77 -6.21 0.19
CA CYS A 31 -9.55 -6.96 1.41
C CYS A 31 -9.32 -8.43 1.08
N LEU A 32 -8.16 -8.98 1.49
CA LEU A 32 -7.83 -10.38 1.31
C LEU A 32 -8.32 -11.20 2.51
N VAL A 33 -9.43 -11.91 2.34
CA VAL A 33 -10.04 -12.73 3.39
C VAL A 33 -9.78 -14.22 3.14
N GLY A 34 -9.53 -14.98 4.20
CA GLY A 34 -9.34 -16.42 4.14
C GLY A 34 -8.93 -17.01 5.48
N LEU A 35 -9.01 -18.33 5.61
CA LEU A 35 -8.70 -19.03 6.87
C LEU A 35 -7.25 -18.75 7.33
N ALA A 36 -6.99 -18.94 8.62
CA ALA A 36 -5.64 -18.87 9.16
C ALA A 36 -4.73 -19.92 8.48
N GLY A 37 -3.47 -19.57 8.21
CA GLY A 37 -2.50 -20.47 7.60
C GLY A 37 -2.62 -20.66 6.08
N VAL A 38 -3.63 -20.12 5.41
CA VAL A 38 -3.78 -20.27 3.93
C VAL A 38 -2.73 -19.51 3.12
N GLY A 39 -1.84 -18.73 3.75
CA GLY A 39 -0.73 -18.04 3.07
C GLY A 39 -1.03 -16.62 2.60
N LYS A 40 -1.98 -15.91 3.23
CA LYS A 40 -2.29 -14.49 2.92
C LYS A 40 -1.06 -13.58 3.01
N SER A 41 -0.29 -13.68 4.08
CA SER A 41 0.94 -12.89 4.24
C SER A 41 2.03 -13.26 3.22
N ASN A 42 2.02 -14.48 2.68
CA ASN A 42 2.92 -14.86 1.59
C ASN A 42 2.47 -14.24 0.26
N LEU A 43 1.16 -14.20 0.00
CA LEU A 43 0.61 -13.48 -1.14
C LEU A 43 0.90 -11.97 -1.04
N ALA A 44 0.74 -11.35 0.13
CA ALA A 44 1.11 -9.96 0.36
C ALA A 44 2.57 -9.69 0.00
N ARG A 45 3.50 -10.50 0.52
CA ARG A 45 4.94 -10.40 0.18
C ARG A 45 5.22 -10.63 -1.30
N PHE A 46 4.49 -11.53 -1.95
CA PHE A 46 4.62 -11.80 -3.37
C PHE A 46 4.24 -10.58 -4.22
N LEU A 47 3.16 -9.87 -3.85
CA LEU A 47 2.71 -8.64 -4.53
C LEU A 47 3.70 -7.48 -4.40
N GLU A 48 4.51 -7.45 -3.33
CA GLU A 48 5.56 -6.45 -3.13
C GLU A 48 6.76 -6.60 -4.06
N ASN A 49 6.92 -7.76 -4.70
CA ASN A 49 8.04 -8.01 -5.61
C ASN A 49 7.88 -7.20 -6.91
N PRO A 50 8.81 -6.28 -7.25
CA PRO A 50 8.70 -5.48 -8.47
C PRO A 50 8.65 -6.33 -9.76
N ALA A 51 9.22 -7.54 -9.76
CA ALA A 51 9.13 -8.45 -10.91
C ALA A 51 7.70 -8.95 -11.12
N VAL A 52 6.96 -9.22 -10.04
CA VAL A 52 5.54 -9.62 -10.08
C VAL A 52 4.70 -8.45 -10.60
N VAL A 53 4.91 -7.24 -10.06
CA VAL A 53 4.21 -6.03 -10.54
C VAL A 53 4.41 -5.84 -12.04
N ARG A 54 5.64 -5.98 -12.55
CA ARG A 54 5.94 -5.88 -14.00
C ARG A 54 5.39 -7.03 -14.83
N HIS A 55 5.15 -8.19 -14.24
CA HIS A 55 4.58 -9.34 -14.93
C HIS A 55 3.09 -9.14 -15.20
N TYR A 56 2.35 -8.60 -14.21
CA TYR A 56 0.89 -8.48 -14.28
C TYR A 56 0.38 -7.11 -14.75
N LEU A 57 1.17 -6.05 -14.63
CA LEU A 57 0.79 -4.70 -15.09
C LEU A 57 1.47 -4.33 -16.41
N PRO A 58 0.81 -3.56 -17.29
CA PRO A 58 1.45 -2.92 -18.43
C PRO A 58 2.70 -2.14 -17.98
N THR A 59 3.76 -2.12 -18.79
CA THR A 59 5.06 -1.52 -18.43
C THR A 59 4.94 -0.11 -17.86
N SER A 60 4.15 0.75 -18.51
CA SER A 60 3.94 2.13 -18.07
C SER A 60 3.23 2.24 -16.71
N ALA A 61 2.35 1.30 -16.37
CA ALA A 61 1.71 1.23 -15.07
C ALA A 61 2.64 0.62 -14.02
N ALA A 62 3.36 -0.44 -14.37
CA ALA A 62 4.28 -1.13 -13.47
C ALA A 62 5.41 -0.22 -12.94
N GLU A 63 5.92 0.68 -13.77
CA GLU A 63 6.97 1.65 -13.38
C GLU A 63 6.48 2.70 -12.37
N ARG A 64 5.17 2.94 -12.33
CA ARG A 64 4.54 3.97 -11.50
C ARG A 64 3.87 3.40 -10.25
N THR A 65 3.69 2.09 -10.16
CA THR A 65 2.97 1.43 -9.05
C THR A 65 3.94 0.87 -8.01
N HIS A 66 3.76 1.29 -6.76
CA HIS A 66 4.64 0.95 -5.65
C HIS A 66 3.86 0.29 -4.50
N PHE A 67 4.08 -1.00 -4.26
CA PHE A 67 3.49 -1.70 -3.11
C PHE A 67 4.33 -1.47 -1.85
N ARG A 68 3.70 -1.10 -0.73
CA ARG A 68 4.35 -0.92 0.57
C ARG A 68 3.55 -1.57 1.67
N ARG A 69 4.18 -2.52 2.35
CA ARG A 69 3.65 -3.08 3.58
C ARG A 69 3.72 -2.05 4.69
N ILE A 70 2.60 -1.91 5.40
CA ILE A 70 2.52 -1.11 6.62
C ILE A 70 2.49 -2.10 7.78
N GLU A 71 3.54 -2.07 8.59
CA GLU A 71 3.55 -2.79 9.85
C GLU A 71 2.73 -2.01 10.86
N PHE A 72 1.77 -2.70 11.47
CA PHE A 72 0.85 -2.13 12.44
C PHE A 72 0.68 -3.12 13.58
N SER A 73 0.51 -2.61 14.81
CA SER A 73 0.15 -3.42 15.97
C SER A 73 -1.13 -2.88 16.62
N ALA A 74 -1.95 -3.79 17.15
CA ALA A 74 -3.30 -3.52 17.67
C ALA A 74 -3.41 -2.41 18.73
N GLU A 75 -2.29 -2.04 19.35
CA GLU A 75 -2.20 -1.06 20.44
C GLU A 75 -2.01 0.38 19.93
N ILE A 76 -1.93 0.56 18.62
CA ILE A 76 -1.58 1.82 17.97
C ILE A 76 -2.86 2.55 17.49
N ASP A 77 -2.88 3.88 17.59
CA ASP A 77 -3.98 4.72 17.09
C ASP A 77 -3.91 4.99 15.57
N THR A 78 -4.91 5.68 15.04
CA THR A 78 -4.97 6.06 13.61
C THR A 78 -3.87 7.03 13.20
N ASP A 79 -3.44 7.92 14.08
CA ASP A 79 -2.40 8.91 13.78
C ASP A 79 -1.06 8.26 13.49
N HIS A 80 -0.71 7.23 14.26
CA HIS A 80 0.49 6.43 14.01
C HIS A 80 0.37 5.61 12.71
N LEU A 81 -0.81 5.08 12.38
CA LEU A 81 -1.03 4.41 11.09
C LEU A 81 -0.79 5.38 9.93
N TYR A 82 -1.38 6.58 9.98
CA TYR A 82 -1.17 7.62 8.97
C TYR A 82 0.28 8.09 8.92
N GLY A 83 0.97 8.15 10.07
CA GLY A 83 2.40 8.40 10.16
C GLY A 83 3.23 7.32 9.46
N ALA A 84 2.92 6.04 9.67
CA ALA A 84 3.60 4.91 9.02
C ALA A 84 3.37 4.91 7.51
N MET A 85 2.15 5.20 7.06
CA MET A 85 1.83 5.37 5.63
C MET A 85 2.61 6.54 5.02
N SER A 86 2.71 7.68 5.73
CA SER A 86 3.47 8.85 5.29
C SER A 86 4.96 8.54 5.16
N ALA A 87 5.54 7.85 6.15
CA ALA A 87 6.94 7.44 6.10
C ALA A 87 7.22 6.48 4.92
N ALA A 88 6.35 5.50 4.70
CA ALA A 88 6.46 4.57 3.58
C ALA A 88 6.38 5.29 2.22
N LEU A 89 5.49 6.28 2.09
CA LEU A 89 5.35 7.11 0.91
C LEU A 89 6.57 8.00 0.67
N GLN A 90 7.09 8.66 1.69
CA GLN A 90 8.31 9.48 1.62
C GLN A 90 9.52 8.65 1.16
N ASP A 91 9.65 7.44 1.66
CA ASP A 91 10.68 6.48 1.23
C ASP A 91 10.57 6.12 -0.26
N VAL A 92 9.34 5.97 -0.77
CA VAL A 92 9.10 5.73 -2.20
C VAL A 92 9.48 6.96 -3.01
N ALA A 93 8.95 8.12 -2.63
CA ALA A 93 9.15 9.38 -3.34
C ALA A 93 10.63 9.73 -3.46
N LYS A 94 11.41 9.53 -2.40
CA LYS A 94 12.87 9.69 -2.44
C LYS A 94 13.55 8.77 -3.46
N ARG A 95 13.08 7.53 -3.61
CA ARG A 95 13.66 6.56 -4.58
C ARG A 95 13.32 6.92 -6.03
N VAL A 96 12.13 7.46 -6.28
CA VAL A 96 11.68 7.85 -7.62
C VAL A 96 11.97 9.31 -7.97
N GLY A 97 12.56 10.07 -7.04
CA GLY A 97 12.94 11.47 -7.25
C GLY A 97 11.77 12.45 -7.25
N VAL A 98 10.67 12.10 -6.57
CA VAL A 98 9.51 12.99 -6.40
C VAL A 98 9.69 13.84 -5.14
N PRO A 99 9.72 15.19 -5.24
CA PRO A 99 9.74 16.05 -4.07
C PRO A 99 8.35 16.02 -3.40
N LEU A 100 8.32 15.91 -2.08
CA LEU A 100 7.07 15.95 -1.30
C LEU A 100 7.05 17.17 -0.38
N PRO A 101 5.85 17.71 -0.08
CA PRO A 101 5.71 18.82 0.84
C PRO A 101 6.19 18.45 2.25
N ALA A 102 6.81 19.40 2.93
CA ALA A 102 7.15 19.26 4.34
C ALA A 102 5.88 19.33 5.20
N LYS A 103 5.89 18.63 6.34
CA LYS A 103 4.79 18.67 7.30
C LYS A 103 4.67 20.07 7.91
N GLY A 104 3.44 20.61 7.93
CA GLY A 104 3.15 21.85 8.65
C GLY A 104 3.25 21.68 10.17
N SER A 105 3.52 22.76 10.91
CA SER A 105 3.68 22.71 12.38
C SER A 105 2.48 22.14 13.12
N ASP A 106 1.26 22.45 12.64
CA ASP A 106 -0.01 22.09 13.28
C ASP A 106 -0.82 21.09 12.43
N GLU A 107 -0.17 20.45 11.45
CA GLU A 107 -0.84 19.54 10.54
C GLU A 107 -1.00 18.15 11.17
N GLY A 108 -2.25 17.69 11.30
CA GLY A 108 -2.58 16.32 11.73
C GLY A 108 -2.03 15.25 10.77
N ALA A 109 -1.80 14.03 11.27
CA ALA A 109 -1.17 12.97 10.49
C ALA A 109 -1.96 12.60 9.22
N TYR A 110 -3.30 12.58 9.32
CA TYR A 110 -4.18 12.34 8.18
C TYR A 110 -4.08 13.43 7.08
N THR A 111 -4.17 14.71 7.47
CA THR A 111 -4.07 15.83 6.54
C THR A 111 -2.73 15.84 5.82
N HIS A 112 -1.66 15.56 6.58
CA HIS A 112 -0.33 15.45 6.02
C HIS A 112 -0.24 14.33 4.98
N LEU A 113 -0.71 13.12 5.32
CA LEU A 113 -0.74 12.00 4.39
C LEU A 113 -1.50 12.34 3.10
N ARG A 114 -2.65 13.01 3.20
CA ARG A 114 -3.41 13.46 2.03
C ARG A 114 -2.64 14.44 1.16
N SER A 115 -1.93 15.39 1.75
CA SER A 115 -1.10 16.34 1.01
C SER A 115 0.04 15.63 0.25
N LEU A 116 0.68 14.65 0.90
CA LEU A 116 1.71 13.83 0.27
C LEU A 116 1.13 13.00 -0.88
N LEU A 117 -0.04 12.39 -0.70
CA LEU A 117 -0.71 11.58 -1.74
C LEU A 117 -1.14 12.44 -2.92
N ALA A 118 -1.71 13.62 -2.70
CA ALA A 118 -2.07 14.53 -3.79
C ALA A 118 -0.84 14.91 -4.63
N THR A 119 0.27 15.25 -3.98
CA THR A 119 1.53 15.55 -4.70
C THR A 119 2.04 14.32 -5.45
N PHE A 120 2.16 13.18 -4.77
CA PHE A 120 2.76 11.97 -5.34
C PHE A 120 1.92 11.35 -6.47
N CYS A 121 0.61 11.22 -6.24
CA CYS A 121 -0.32 10.54 -7.14
C CYS A 121 -0.89 11.48 -8.20
N ASP A 122 -1.45 12.63 -7.81
CA ASP A 122 -2.19 13.49 -8.73
C ASP A 122 -1.24 14.33 -9.60
N GLU A 123 -0.24 14.96 -8.98
CA GLU A 123 0.68 15.86 -9.70
C GLU A 123 1.77 15.08 -10.45
N HIS A 124 2.29 14.00 -9.86
CA HIS A 124 3.40 13.23 -10.43
C HIS A 124 2.98 11.90 -11.09
N GLY A 125 1.69 11.56 -11.09
CA GLY A 125 1.14 10.40 -11.76
C GLY A 125 1.67 9.05 -11.23
N GLN A 126 2.22 9.02 -10.02
CA GLN A 126 2.64 7.79 -9.36
C GLN A 126 1.45 7.10 -8.70
N ARG A 127 1.63 5.86 -8.25
CA ARG A 127 0.64 5.11 -7.47
C ARG A 127 1.32 4.40 -6.32
N ILE A 128 0.73 4.46 -5.15
CA ILE A 128 1.16 3.69 -4.00
C ILE A 128 0.04 2.76 -3.54
N VAL A 129 0.38 1.52 -3.24
CA VAL A 129 -0.55 0.53 -2.69
C VAL A 129 -0.07 0.18 -1.29
N PHE A 130 -0.84 0.56 -0.28
CA PHE A 130 -0.55 0.20 1.10
C PHE A 130 -1.12 -1.19 1.40
N VAL A 131 -0.26 -2.10 1.86
CA VAL A 131 -0.63 -3.45 2.26
C VAL A 131 -0.59 -3.52 3.77
N ILE A 132 -1.77 -3.60 4.39
CA ILE A 132 -1.89 -3.68 5.86
C ILE A 132 -2.19 -5.13 6.22
N ASP A 133 -1.24 -5.79 6.87
CA ASP A 133 -1.43 -7.16 7.39
C ASP A 133 -2.18 -7.10 8.72
N GLU A 134 -2.93 -8.16 9.06
CA GLU A 134 -3.67 -8.27 10.32
C GLU A 134 -4.65 -7.09 10.59
N PHE A 135 -5.27 -6.55 9.54
CA PHE A 135 -6.20 -5.42 9.60
C PHE A 135 -7.43 -5.66 10.51
N GLU A 136 -7.73 -6.91 10.84
CA GLU A 136 -8.80 -7.28 11.79
C GLU A 136 -8.60 -6.60 13.16
N ALA A 137 -7.35 -6.48 13.62
CA ALA A 137 -7.04 -5.81 14.89
C ALA A 137 -7.42 -4.31 14.90
N LEU A 138 -7.27 -3.64 13.75
CA LEU A 138 -7.72 -2.25 13.56
C LEU A 138 -9.24 -2.15 13.60
N LEU A 139 -9.93 -3.06 12.92
CA LEU A 139 -11.39 -3.05 12.86
C LEU A 139 -12.05 -3.19 14.23
N HIS A 140 -11.40 -3.89 15.17
CA HIS A 140 -11.92 -4.06 16.53
C HIS A 140 -11.71 -2.85 17.44
N THR A 141 -10.75 -1.99 17.14
CA THR A 141 -10.32 -0.89 18.03
C THR A 141 -10.73 0.48 17.51
N GLN A 142 -10.94 0.61 16.20
CA GLN A 142 -11.19 1.90 15.57
C GLN A 142 -12.68 2.18 15.31
N PRO A 143 -13.10 3.45 15.37
CA PRO A 143 -14.47 3.83 15.06
C PRO A 143 -14.79 3.55 13.58
N PRO A 144 -16.06 3.26 13.20
CA PRO A 144 -16.44 3.03 11.81
C PRO A 144 -16.06 4.15 10.82
N LEU A 145 -15.95 5.39 11.31
CA LEU A 145 -15.52 6.55 10.53
C LEU A 145 -14.12 6.35 9.92
N PHE A 146 -13.25 5.59 10.57
CA PHE A 146 -11.90 5.25 10.09
C PHE A 146 -11.91 4.63 8.69
N LEU A 147 -12.85 3.73 8.40
CA LEU A 147 -12.96 3.12 7.07
C LEU A 147 -13.40 4.13 6.00
N GLN A 148 -14.16 5.15 6.40
CA GLN A 148 -14.54 6.24 5.49
C GLN A 148 -13.32 7.12 5.18
N GLU A 149 -12.49 7.42 6.18
CA GLU A 149 -11.25 8.17 6.00
C GLU A 149 -10.29 7.44 5.05
N LEU A 150 -10.07 6.14 5.24
CA LEU A 150 -9.26 5.33 4.32
C LEU A 150 -9.82 5.34 2.89
N ARG A 151 -11.14 5.28 2.73
CA ARG A 151 -11.79 5.35 1.42
C ARG A 151 -11.58 6.70 0.74
N THR A 152 -11.48 7.80 1.49
CA THR A 152 -11.22 9.14 0.94
C THR A 152 -9.76 9.39 0.57
N LEU A 153 -8.85 8.44 0.83
CA LEU A 153 -7.46 8.49 0.37
C LEU A 153 -7.26 7.96 -1.07
N ARG A 154 -8.32 7.43 -1.69
CA ARG A 154 -8.31 6.94 -3.08
C ARG A 154 -8.19 8.07 -4.09
#